data_AF-A0A1Y4NAI9-F1
#
_entry.id   AF-A0A1Y4NAI9-F1
#
_cell.length_a   1.000
_cell.length_b   1.000
_cell.length_c   1.000
_cell.angle_alpha   90.00
_cell.angle_beta   90.00
_cell.angle_gamma   90.00
#
_symmetry.space_group_name_H-M   'P 1'
#
loop_
_entity.id
_entity.type
_entity.pdbx_description
1 polymer ?
#
loop_
_entity_poly.entity_id
_entity_poly.type
_entity_poly.pdbx_seq_one_letter_code
_entity_poly.pdbx_strand_id
1 'polypeptide(L)' 'MFLKACKKINVQKNEAIVIEDSEAGIEAGYNAKIRVICIPDMKYPDDKYQLMTCNIYRDLTNIIKYIETVG' A
#
# COMPACT_ATOMS: atom_id res chain seq x y z
N MET A 1 -9.15 -1.89 9.48
CA MET A 1 -9.62 -2.83 8.44
C MET A 1 -8.52 -3.83 8.07
N PHE A 2 -7.31 -3.38 7.67
CA PHE A 2 -6.19 -4.23 7.25
C PHE A 2 -5.74 -5.30 8.25
N LEU A 3 -5.58 -4.97 9.54
CA LEU A 3 -5.18 -5.97 10.56
C LEU A 3 -6.18 -7.14 10.65
N LYS A 4 -7.47 -6.86 10.46
CA LYS A 4 -8.51 -7.88 10.45
C LYS A 4 -8.43 -8.72 9.17
N ALA A 5 -8.06 -8.13 8.04
CA ALA A 5 -7.80 -8.87 6.79
C ALA A 5 -6.62 -9.82 6.96
N CYS A 6 -5.45 -9.33 7.41
CA CYS A 6 -4.27 -10.17 7.71
C CYS A 6 -4.61 -11.33 8.64
N LYS A 7 -5.35 -11.07 9.73
CA LYS A 7 -5.79 -12.12 10.67
C LYS A 7 -6.70 -13.17 10.02
N LYS A 8 -7.62 -12.76 9.13
CA LYS A 8 -8.55 -13.67 8.46
C LYS A 8 -7.86 -14.66 7.53
N ILE A 9 -6.76 -14.25 6.90
CA ILE A 9 -6.00 -15.08 5.95
C ILE A 9 -4.70 -15.63 6.55
N ASN A 10 -4.48 -15.43 7.85
CA ASN A 10 -3.29 -15.88 8.57
C ASN A 10 -1.95 -15.44 7.95
N VAL A 11 -1.88 -14.17 7.53
CA VAL A 11 -0.67 -13.55 6.95
C VAL A 11 -0.09 -12.54 7.93
N GLN A 12 1.24 -12.48 8.05
CA GLN A 12 1.89 -11.48 8.89
C GLN A 12 1.90 -10.09 8.23
N LYS A 13 1.93 -9.03 9.02
CA LYS A 13 1.92 -7.64 8.51
C LYS A 13 3.10 -7.31 7.60
N ASN A 14 4.28 -7.85 7.90
CA ASN A 14 5.51 -7.66 7.13
C ASN A 14 5.49 -8.43 5.79
N GLU A 15 4.71 -9.49 5.71
CA GLU A 15 4.44 -10.29 4.49
C GLU A 15 3.32 -9.68 3.64
N ALA A 16 2.56 -8.73 4.19
CA ALA A 16 1.48 -8.05 3.47
C ALA A 16 1.95 -6.77 2.78
N ILE A 17 1.24 -6.43 1.71
CA ILE A 17 1.32 -5.12 1.05
C ILE A 17 -0.09 -4.59 0.80
N VAL A 18 -0.26 -3.28 0.96
CA VAL A 18 -1.49 -2.54 0.71
C VAL A 18 -1.29 -1.70 -0.55
N ILE A 19 -2.27 -1.74 -1.45
CA ILE A 19 -2.32 -0.91 -2.66
C ILE A 19 -3.48 0.07 -2.46
N GLU A 20 -3.21 1.37 -2.49
CA GLU A 20 -4.19 2.42 -2.16
C GLU A 20 -4.11 3.60 -3.13
N ASP A 21 -5.26 4.19 -3.44
CA ASP A 21 -5.40 5.39 -4.27
C ASP A 21 -5.78 6.63 -3.45
N SER A 22 -6.14 6.43 -2.17
CA SER A 22 -6.61 7.49 -1.28
C SER A 22 -5.65 7.77 -0.12
N GLU A 23 -5.57 9.04 0.28
CA GLU A 23 -4.75 9.48 1.41
C GLU A 23 -5.16 8.83 2.74
N ALA A 24 -6.46 8.66 2.97
CA ALA A 24 -6.98 8.01 4.16
C ALA A 24 -6.60 6.52 4.21
N GLY A 25 -6.62 5.84 3.06
CA GLY A 25 -6.18 4.46 2.93
C GLY A 25 -4.68 4.32 3.16
N ILE A 26 -3.86 5.23 2.59
CA ILE A 26 -2.42 5.30 2.82
C ILE A 26 -2.11 5.42 4.31
N GLU A 27 -2.73 6.40 4.98
CA GLU A 27 -2.52 6.62 6.41
C GLU A 27 -2.95 5.40 7.25
N ALA A 28 -4.08 4.77 6.90
CA ALA A 28 -4.55 3.57 7.58
C ALA A 28 -3.59 2.38 7.42
N GLY A 29 -3.00 2.18 6.23
CA GLY A 29 -2.02 1.13 5.96
C GLY A 29 -0.70 1.38 6.70
N TYR A 30 -0.21 2.61 6.66
CA TYR A 30 0.99 3.04 7.37
C TYR A 30 0.86 2.87 8.88
N ASN A 31 -0.27 3.32 9.46
CA ASN A 31 -0.55 3.17 10.89
C ASN A 31 -0.71 1.71 11.31
N ALA A 32 -1.18 0.84 10.40
CA ALA A 32 -1.22 -0.61 10.61
C ALA A 32 0.17 -1.27 10.56
N LYS A 33 1.22 -0.52 10.22
CA LYS A 33 2.60 -1.01 9.99
C LYS A 33 2.66 -2.07 8.89
N ILE A 34 1.92 -1.84 7.81
CA ILE A 34 1.94 -2.64 6.59
C ILE A 34 2.53 -1.75 5.48
N ARG A 35 3.33 -2.33 4.58
CA ARG A 35 3.86 -1.59 3.43
C ARG A 35 2.72 -1.09 2.55
N VAL A 36 2.79 0.17 2.13
CA VAL A 36 1.78 0.80 1.28
C VAL A 36 2.42 1.21 -0.04
N ILE A 37 1.84 0.78 -1.15
CA ILE A 37 2.10 1.34 -2.47
C ILE A 37 0.91 2.21 -2.85
N CYS A 38 1.17 3.45 -3.25
CA CYS A 38 0.12 4.31 -3.77
C CYS A 38 -0.02 4.17 -5.28
N ILE A 39 -1.26 4.09 -5.78
CA ILE A 39 -1.59 4.23 -7.19
C ILE A 39 -2.65 5.32 -7.30
N PRO A 40 -2.24 6.58 -7.53
CA PRO A 40 -3.17 7.70 -7.60
C PRO A 40 -4.18 7.48 -8.73
N ASP A 41 -5.47 7.64 -8.42
CA ASP A 41 -6.53 7.67 -9.44
C ASP A 41 -6.74 9.10 -9.94
N MET A 42 -7.57 9.88 -9.25
CA MET A 42 -7.87 11.28 -9.64
C MET A 42 -6.95 12.33 -8.99
N LYS A 43 -6.49 12.08 -7.74
CA LYS A 43 -5.68 13.03 -6.96
C LYS A 43 -4.32 12.42 -6.66
N TYR A 44 -3.25 13.16 -6.95
CA TYR A 44 -1.91 12.81 -6.47
C TYR A 44 -1.79 13.13 -4.97
N PRO A 45 -1.24 12.22 -4.14
CA PRO A 45 -1.17 12.42 -2.70
C PRO A 45 -0.28 13.61 -2.32
N ASP A 46 -0.68 14.37 -1.30
CA ASP A 46 0.17 15.43 -0.75
C ASP A 46 1.47 14.85 -0.16
N ASP A 47 2.53 15.66 -0.09
CA ASP A 47 3.88 15.22 0.31
C ASP A 47 3.93 14.39 1.59
N LYS A 48 3.13 14.76 2.60
CA LYS A 48 3.08 14.02 3.87
C LYS A 48 2.66 12.56 3.71
N TYR A 49 1.77 12.27 2.75
CA TYR A 49 1.30 10.91 2.48
C TYR A 49 2.26 10.16 1.56
N GLN A 50 2.96 10.86 0.66
CA GLN A 50 4.03 10.24 -0.14
C GLN A 50 5.10 9.62 0.76
N LEU A 51 5.49 10.31 1.84
CA LEU A 51 6.44 9.82 2.85
C LEU A 51 5.94 8.59 3.64
N MET A 52 4.64 8.28 3.58
CA MET A 52 4.04 7.10 4.21
C MET A 52 3.97 5.89 3.26
N THR A 53 4.34 6.06 1.98
CA THR A 53 4.33 5.01 0.97
C THR A 53 5.75 4.51 0.71
N CYS A 54 5.89 3.25 0.32
CA CYS A 54 7.18 2.71 -0.12
C CYS A 54 7.44 2.94 -1.61
N ASN A 55 6.38 3.08 -2.41
CA ASN A 55 6.42 3.45 -3.82
C ASN A 55 5.10 4.11 -4.23
N ILE A 56 5.16 4.93 -5.27
CA ILE A 56 3.99 5.48 -5.95
C ILE A 56 4.10 5.11 -7.42
N TYR A 57 3.11 4.40 -7.95
CA TYR A 57 3.05 4.04 -9.37
C TYR A 57 1.87 4.74 -10.04
N ARG A 58 1.97 4.89 -11.37
CA ARG A 58 0.90 5.47 -12.17
C ARG A 58 -0.28 4.52 -12.35
N ASP A 59 -0.01 3.22 -12.37
CA ASP A 59 -0.98 2.18 -12.67
C ASP A 59 -0.58 0.83 -12.04
N LEU A 60 -1.50 -0.13 -12.12
CA LEU A 60 -1.32 -1.49 -11.60
C LEU A 60 -0.31 -2.32 -12.39
N THR A 61 0.06 -1.93 -13.61
CA THR A 61 1.00 -2.71 -14.44
C THR A 61 2.38 -2.77 -13.78
N ASN A 62 2.79 -1.70 -13.09
CA ASN A 62 4.06 -1.67 -12.37
C ASN A 62 4.06 -2.50 -11.07
N ILE A 63 2.88 -2.81 -10.52
CA ILE A 63 2.76 -3.68 -9.35
C ILE A 63 3.16 -5.11 -9.65
N ILE A 64 2.81 -5.61 -10.84
CA ILE A 64 3.15 -6.98 -11.26
C ILE A 64 4.67 -7.18 -11.19
N LYS A 65 5.42 -6.26 -11.81
CA LYS A 65 6.88 -6.27 -11.78
C LYS A 65 7.43 -6.15 -10.37
N TYR A 66 6.85 -5.28 -9.54
CA TYR A 66 7.25 -5.14 -8.14
C TYR A 66 7.12 -6.50 -7.42
N ILE A 67 5.95 -7.15 -7.50
CA ILE A 67 5.70 -8.44 -6.84
C ILE A 67 6.69 -9.51 -7.32
N GLU A 68 6.97 -9.59 -8.62
CA GLU A 68 7.93 -10.54 -9.19
C GLU A 68 9.37 -10.33 -8.69
N THR A 69 9.73 -9.11 -8.27
CA THR A 69 11.08 -8.79 -7.79
C THR A 69 11.27 -8.92 -6.27
N VAL A 70 10.19 -8.86 -5.50
CA VAL A 70 10.25 -8.90 -4.02
C VAL A 70 9.68 -10.18 -3.40
N GLY A 71 8.99 -11.01 -4.20
CA GLY A 71 8.51 -12.34 -3.81
C GLY A 71 9.52 -13.43 -4.12
#